data_AF-A0A0F9DLT8-F1
#
_entry.id   AF-A0A0F9DLT8-F1
#
_cell.length_a   1.000
_cell.length_b   1.000
_cell.length_c   1.000
_cell.angle_alpha   90.00
_cell.angle_beta   90.00
_cell.angle_gamma   90.00
#
_symmetry.space_group_name_H-M   'P 1'
#
loop_
_entity.id
_entity.type
_entity.pdbx_description
1 polymer ?
#
loop_
_entity_poly.entity_id
_entity_poly.type
_entity_poly.pdbx_seq_one_letter_code
_entity_poly.pdbx_strand_id
1 'polypeptide(L)'
;MMDDTRLPSEMPYQELETQWLGMLRRFTWNIDGMEREDVLQELRIVLMLAQKKYDPTLGYAFSTYLWRACLNRVGKLLHQTREVKRRVPVRLIFPLCDGEHGGEDRRGYCSTCLGLPKYNDDVEIMELLSNVSQESLMIAGLILRGESTRQSWELRGMNPEQIKEGVAGLKALLKGGRDGKEN
;
A
#
# COMPACT_ATOMS: atom_id res chain seq x y z
N MET A 1 -18.93 -27.29 -29.10
CA MET A 1 -20.07 -26.94 -28.25
C MET A 1 -20.07 -27.92 -27.10
N MET A 2 -19.64 -27.52 -25.91
CA MET A 2 -19.75 -28.36 -24.72
C MET A 2 -21.19 -28.26 -24.21
N ASP A 3 -21.75 -29.42 -23.90
CA ASP A 3 -23.10 -29.64 -23.40
C ASP A 3 -23.22 -29.01 -21.99
N ASP A 4 -23.78 -27.79 -21.93
CA ASP A 4 -23.81 -26.92 -20.74
C ASP A 4 -25.08 -27.12 -19.91
N THR A 5 -25.52 -28.38 -19.78
CA THR A 5 -26.76 -28.77 -19.10
C THR A 5 -26.57 -29.21 -17.64
N ARG A 6 -25.32 -29.40 -17.20
CA ARG A 6 -25.03 -29.79 -15.81
C ARG A 6 -25.14 -28.60 -14.88
N LEU A 7 -25.82 -28.80 -13.76
CA LEU A 7 -25.90 -27.75 -12.74
C LEU A 7 -24.53 -27.62 -12.04
N PRO A 8 -24.11 -26.39 -11.67
CA PRO A 8 -22.86 -26.20 -10.94
C PRO A 8 -22.75 -27.05 -9.67
N SER A 9 -23.88 -27.33 -9.00
CA SER A 9 -23.97 -28.17 -7.81
C SER A 9 -23.60 -29.64 -8.05
N GLU A 10 -23.67 -30.11 -9.30
CA GLU A 10 -23.39 -31.49 -9.69
C GLU A 10 -21.94 -31.69 -10.17
N MET A 11 -21.22 -30.59 -10.41
CA MET A 11 -19.84 -30.61 -10.87
C MET A 11 -18.87 -30.81 -9.69
N PRO A 12 -17.81 -31.62 -9.83
CA PRO A 12 -16.70 -31.62 -8.90
C PRO A 12 -16.10 -30.20 -8.78
N TYR A 13 -15.76 -29.79 -7.56
CA TYR A 13 -15.22 -28.44 -7.33
C TYR A 13 -13.97 -28.14 -8.18
N GLN A 14 -13.10 -29.12 -8.40
CA GLN A 14 -11.89 -28.95 -9.19
C GLN A 14 -12.17 -28.62 -10.67
N GLU A 15 -13.24 -29.20 -11.23
CA GLU A 15 -13.70 -28.90 -12.59
C GLU A 15 -14.30 -27.49 -12.65
N LEU A 16 -15.14 -27.16 -11.66
CA LEU A 16 -15.73 -25.83 -11.53
C LEU A 16 -14.66 -24.75 -11.34
N GLU A 17 -13.64 -24.99 -10.51
CA GLU A 17 -12.52 -24.07 -10.33
C GLU A 17 -11.79 -23.86 -11.65
N THR A 18 -11.46 -24.93 -12.37
CA THR A 18 -10.78 -24.84 -13.67
C THR A 18 -11.59 -23.99 -14.66
N GLN A 19 -12.91 -24.18 -14.70
CA GLN A 19 -13.82 -23.42 -15.56
C GLN A 19 -13.83 -21.92 -15.22
N TRP A 20 -13.85 -21.56 -13.94
CA TRP A 20 -14.05 -20.18 -13.49
C TRP A 20 -12.78 -19.45 -13.08
N LEU A 21 -11.63 -20.12 -12.99
CA LEU A 21 -10.35 -19.55 -12.54
C LEU A 21 -9.97 -18.28 -13.31
N GLY A 22 -10.15 -18.30 -14.64
CA GLY A 22 -9.86 -17.14 -15.48
C GLY A 22 -10.70 -15.91 -15.13
N MET A 23 -11.95 -16.12 -14.70
CA MET A 23 -12.81 -15.03 -14.21
C MET A 23 -12.37 -14.57 -12.82
N LEU A 24 -12.08 -15.48 -11.89
CA LEU A 24 -11.64 -15.12 -10.53
C LEU A 24 -10.37 -14.26 -10.55
N ARG A 25 -9.41 -14.58 -11.43
CA ARG A 25 -8.19 -13.77 -11.63
C ARG A 25 -8.45 -12.34 -12.10
N ARG A 26 -9.63 -12.01 -12.63
CA ARG A 26 -9.98 -10.61 -12.97
C ARG A 26 -10.30 -9.78 -11.73
N PHE A 27 -10.66 -10.43 -10.63
CA PHE A 27 -10.99 -9.79 -9.36
C PHE A 27 -9.78 -9.71 -8.40
N THR A 28 -8.62 -10.22 -8.78
CA THR A 28 -7.37 -10.15 -7.98
C THR A 28 -6.54 -8.89 -8.25
N TRP A 29 -7.12 -7.89 -8.93
CA TRP A 29 -6.56 -6.53 -9.01
C TRP A 29 -6.21 -5.99 -7.62
N ASN A 30 -5.15 -5.17 -7.57
CA ASN A 30 -4.45 -4.78 -6.35
C ASN A 30 -5.41 -4.26 -5.25
N ILE A 31 -5.62 -5.08 -4.22
CA ILE A 31 -6.20 -4.67 -2.94
C ILE A 31 -5.02 -4.29 -2.05
N ASP A 32 -4.91 -3.02 -1.68
CA ASP A 32 -3.81 -2.53 -0.84
C ASP A 32 -3.63 -3.39 0.41
N GLY A 33 -2.42 -3.91 0.60
CA GLY A 33 -2.06 -4.70 1.77
C GLY A 33 -2.53 -6.17 1.75
N MET A 34 -2.97 -6.68 0.60
CA MET A 34 -3.25 -8.11 0.40
C MET A 34 -2.48 -8.66 -0.81
N GLU A 35 -1.92 -9.86 -0.68
CA GLU A 35 -1.30 -10.55 -1.80
C GLU A 35 -2.37 -11.08 -2.78
N ARG A 36 -2.02 -11.15 -4.06
CA ARG A 36 -2.95 -11.62 -5.11
C ARG A 36 -3.45 -13.05 -4.85
N GLU A 37 -2.60 -13.91 -4.33
CA GLU A 37 -2.96 -15.30 -4.01
C GLU A 37 -3.92 -15.38 -2.81
N ASP A 38 -3.79 -14.49 -1.81
CA ASP A 38 -4.76 -14.40 -0.71
C ASP A 38 -6.15 -13.99 -1.22
N VAL A 39 -6.19 -12.99 -2.12
CA VAL A 39 -7.44 -12.57 -2.76
C VAL A 39 -8.02 -13.70 -3.61
N LEU A 40 -7.18 -14.43 -4.34
CA LEU A 40 -7.63 -15.58 -5.13
C LEU A 40 -8.18 -16.70 -4.25
N GLN A 41 -7.56 -16.97 -3.09
CA GLN A 41 -8.03 -17.97 -2.14
C GLN A 41 -9.41 -17.60 -1.57
N GLU A 42 -9.61 -16.32 -1.24
CA GLU A 42 -10.92 -15.82 -0.82
C GLU A 42 -11.99 -15.98 -1.92
N LEU A 43 -11.62 -15.76 -3.17
CA LEU A 43 -12.52 -15.93 -4.32
C LEU A 43 -12.83 -17.42 -4.61
N ARG A 44 -11.90 -18.33 -4.36
CA ARG A 44 -12.13 -19.79 -4.39
C ARG A 44 -13.15 -20.22 -3.35
N ILE A 45 -13.05 -19.68 -2.13
CA ILE A 45 -14.06 -19.91 -1.08
C ILE A 45 -15.43 -19.40 -1.53
N VAL A 46 -15.48 -18.22 -2.16
CA VAL A 46 -16.73 -17.68 -2.75
C VAL A 46 -17.28 -18.61 -3.83
N LEU A 47 -16.45 -19.16 -4.72
CA LEU A 47 -16.88 -20.12 -5.74
C LEU A 47 -17.51 -21.36 -5.10
N MET A 48 -16.86 -21.95 -4.10
CA MET A 48 -17.38 -23.12 -3.39
C MET A 48 -18.73 -22.82 -2.70
N LEU A 49 -18.88 -21.64 -2.10
CA LEU A 49 -20.14 -21.23 -1.47
C LEU A 49 -21.22 -20.92 -2.50
N ALA A 50 -20.85 -20.32 -3.63
CA ALA A 50 -21.76 -20.02 -4.72
C ALA A 50 -22.29 -21.32 -5.33
N GLN A 51 -21.43 -22.32 -5.54
CA GLN A 51 -21.80 -23.65 -6.00
C GLN A 51 -22.91 -24.28 -5.14
N LYS A 52 -22.78 -24.18 -3.82
CA LYS A 52 -23.73 -24.78 -2.87
C LYS A 52 -25.05 -24.00 -2.74
N LYS A 53 -25.04 -22.69 -3.02
CA LYS A 53 -26.16 -21.79 -2.77
C LYS A 53 -26.89 -21.32 -4.03
N TYR A 54 -26.34 -21.63 -5.21
CA TYR A 54 -26.96 -21.24 -6.45
C TYR A 54 -28.28 -21.98 -6.64
N ASP A 55 -29.33 -21.21 -6.93
CA ASP A 55 -30.65 -21.72 -7.22
C ASP A 55 -31.03 -21.35 -8.66
N PRO A 56 -31.09 -22.32 -9.58
CA PRO A 56 -31.43 -22.06 -10.98
C PRO A 56 -32.88 -21.60 -11.17
N THR A 57 -33.77 -21.84 -10.20
CA THR A 57 -35.19 -21.43 -10.30
C THR A 57 -35.38 -19.92 -10.26
N LEU A 58 -34.38 -19.19 -9.77
CA LEU A 58 -34.41 -17.73 -9.68
C LEU A 58 -34.14 -17.03 -11.03
N GLY A 59 -33.87 -17.80 -12.10
CA GLY A 59 -33.91 -17.31 -13.49
C GLY A 59 -32.67 -16.53 -13.96
N TYR A 60 -31.58 -16.52 -13.19
CA TYR A 60 -30.31 -15.91 -13.60
C TYR A 60 -29.22 -16.94 -13.73
N ALA A 61 -28.33 -16.75 -14.72
CA ALA A 61 -27.21 -17.66 -14.96
C ALA A 61 -26.20 -17.68 -13.79
N PHE A 62 -25.58 -18.84 -13.55
CA PHE A 62 -24.57 -19.02 -12.52
C PHE A 62 -23.42 -18.01 -12.63
N SER A 63 -22.98 -17.69 -13.86
CA SER A 63 -21.94 -16.69 -14.13
C SER A 63 -22.27 -15.31 -13.54
N THR A 64 -23.53 -14.88 -13.67
CA THR A 64 -24.01 -13.60 -13.15
C THR A 64 -24.10 -13.61 -11.64
N TYR A 65 -24.58 -14.72 -11.07
CA TYR A 65 -24.62 -14.92 -9.63
C TYR A 65 -23.21 -14.90 -9.01
N LEU A 66 -22.29 -15.66 -9.59
CA LEU A 66 -20.89 -15.75 -9.14
C LEU A 66 -20.18 -14.41 -9.27
N TRP A 67 -20.34 -13.70 -10.40
CA TRP A 67 -19.78 -12.37 -10.60
C TRP A 67 -20.19 -11.40 -9.48
N ARG A 68 -21.50 -11.37 -9.14
CA ARG A 68 -22.02 -10.55 -8.04
C ARG A 68 -21.44 -10.96 -6.69
N ALA A 69 -21.33 -12.28 -6.43
CA ALA A 69 -20.74 -12.79 -5.20
C ALA A 69 -19.27 -12.39 -5.03
N CYS A 70 -18.47 -12.50 -6.09
CA CYS A 70 -17.07 -12.06 -6.13
C CYS A 70 -16.94 -10.56 -5.89
N LEU A 71 -17.75 -9.75 -6.58
CA LEU A 71 -17.74 -8.29 -6.43
C LEU A 71 -18.09 -7.85 -5.00
N ASN A 72 -19.08 -8.51 -4.38
CA ASN A 72 -19.42 -8.27 -2.98
C ASN A 72 -18.29 -8.65 -2.02
N ARG A 73 -17.56 -9.75 -2.28
CA ARG A 73 -16.43 -10.16 -1.44
C ARG A 73 -15.28 -9.17 -1.55
N VAL A 74 -14.88 -8.80 -2.77
CA VAL A 74 -13.83 -7.79 -3.01
C VAL A 74 -14.18 -6.46 -2.38
N GLY A 75 -15.43 -5.99 -2.51
CA GLY A 75 -15.88 -4.76 -1.85
C GLY A 75 -15.72 -4.80 -0.32
N LYS A 76 -16.01 -5.95 0.30
CA LYS A 76 -15.78 -6.15 1.74
C LYS A 76 -14.29 -6.15 2.10
N LEU A 77 -13.44 -6.82 1.32
CA LEU A 77 -11.99 -6.83 1.54
C LEU A 77 -11.41 -5.42 1.45
N LEU A 78 -11.79 -4.64 0.43
CA LEU A 78 -11.39 -3.24 0.27
C LEU A 78 -11.83 -2.36 1.45
N HIS A 79 -13.04 -2.59 1.98
CA HIS A 79 -13.51 -1.87 3.14
C HIS A 79 -12.71 -2.24 4.40
N GLN A 80 -12.42 -3.53 4.59
CA GLN A 80 -11.64 -4.03 5.72
C GLN A 80 -10.21 -3.50 5.71
N THR A 81 -9.51 -3.50 4.57
CA THR A 81 -8.14 -2.98 4.50
C THR A 81 -8.08 -1.48 4.79
N ARG A 82 -9.07 -0.70 4.34
CA ARG A 82 -9.19 0.74 4.68
C ARG A 82 -9.43 0.97 6.17
N GLU A 83 -10.25 0.15 6.81
CA GLU A 83 -10.56 0.25 8.24
C GLU A 83 -9.42 -0.25 9.14
N VAL A 84 -8.73 -1.34 8.75
CA VAL A 84 -7.61 -1.91 9.52
C VAL A 84 -6.42 -0.95 9.57
N LYS A 85 -6.11 -0.24 8.48
CA LYS A 85 -5.10 0.84 8.47
C LYS A 85 -5.38 1.92 9.53
N ARG A 86 -6.64 2.11 9.96
CA ARG A 86 -7.01 3.06 11.02
C ARG A 86 -6.84 2.50 12.44
N ARG A 87 -6.81 1.17 12.59
CA ARG A 87 -6.85 0.48 13.90
C ARG A 87 -5.49 0.09 14.43
N VAL A 88 -4.48 -0.05 13.57
CA VAL A 88 -3.12 -0.29 14.06
C VAL A 88 -2.62 1.03 14.69
N PRO A 89 -2.38 1.07 16.00
CA PRO A 89 -1.83 2.26 16.64
C PRO A 89 -0.54 2.62 15.93
N VAL A 90 -0.40 3.88 15.52
CA VAL A 90 0.76 4.40 14.78
C VAL A 90 2.08 4.01 15.47
N ARG A 91 2.09 3.95 16.81
CA ARG A 91 3.22 3.49 17.65
C ARG A 91 3.68 2.04 17.42
N LEU A 92 2.86 1.17 16.83
CA LEU A 92 3.19 -0.22 16.48
C LEU A 92 3.58 -0.37 15.00
N ILE A 93 3.33 0.66 14.17
CA ILE A 93 3.74 0.70 12.76
C ILE A 93 5.18 1.22 12.64
N PHE A 94 5.61 2.06 13.58
CA PHE A 94 7.00 2.48 13.67
C PHE A 94 7.87 1.37 14.29
N PRO A 95 9.10 1.15 13.78
CA PRO A 95 10.02 0.23 14.44
C PRO A 95 10.21 0.67 15.88
N LEU A 96 10.23 -0.30 16.81
CA LEU A 96 10.61 -0.08 18.20
C LEU A 96 11.98 0.60 18.19
N CYS A 97 12.01 1.89 18.51
CA CYS A 97 13.27 2.56 18.79
C CYS A 97 13.67 2.15 20.20
N ASP A 98 14.83 1.50 20.34
CA ASP A 98 15.33 1.01 21.64
C ASP A 98 15.82 2.13 22.58
N GLY A 99 15.51 3.39 22.25
CA GLY A 99 15.47 4.46 23.23
C GLY A 99 16.76 4.68 24.02
N GLU A 100 17.83 5.09 23.34
CA GLU A 100 18.80 6.01 23.93
C GLU A 100 18.81 7.30 23.12
N HIS A 101 17.86 8.18 23.43
CA HIS A 101 17.90 9.57 22.99
C HIS A 101 18.70 10.33 24.03
N GLY A 102 19.95 10.66 23.70
CA GLY A 102 20.89 11.25 24.64
C GLY A 102 20.35 12.51 25.32
N GLY A 103 20.33 12.49 26.65
CA GLY A 103 20.29 13.65 27.53
C GLY A 103 18.97 14.40 27.66
N GLU A 104 18.86 15.17 28.76
CA GLU A 104 17.68 15.97 29.18
C GLU A 104 17.18 16.98 28.12
N ASP A 105 17.99 17.24 27.09
CA ASP A 105 17.59 17.98 25.91
C ASP A 105 16.88 17.05 24.93
N ARG A 106 15.54 17.09 24.89
CA ARG A 106 14.64 16.43 23.92
C ARG A 106 14.85 16.85 22.44
N ARG A 107 16.07 17.21 22.07
CA ARG A 107 16.53 17.67 20.75
C ARG A 107 17.22 16.58 19.94
N GLY A 108 17.27 15.34 20.45
CA GLY A 108 17.77 14.18 19.72
C GLY A 108 16.83 13.77 18.60
N TYR A 109 17.23 14.05 17.36
CA TYR A 109 16.55 13.61 16.15
C TYR A 109 16.64 12.09 16.00
N CYS A 110 15.49 11.39 16.02
CA CYS A 110 15.42 9.96 15.71
C CYS A 110 14.55 9.75 14.47
N SER A 111 15.18 9.31 13.39
CA SER A 111 14.54 8.98 12.11
C SER A 111 13.42 7.94 12.26
N THR A 112 13.57 7.03 13.24
CA THR A 112 12.60 6.00 13.60
C THR A 112 11.41 6.56 14.37
N CYS A 113 11.63 7.36 15.43
CA CYS A 113 10.57 7.94 16.27
C CYS A 113 9.74 9.02 15.55
N LEU A 114 10.35 9.72 14.61
CA LEU A 114 9.67 10.74 13.81
C LEU A 114 8.93 10.14 12.62
N GLY A 115 9.11 8.85 12.34
CA GLY A 115 8.36 8.17 11.29
C GLY A 115 8.71 8.65 9.89
N LEU A 116 10.01 8.80 9.62
CA LEU A 116 10.45 9.03 8.25
C LEU A 116 10.03 7.82 7.38
N PRO A 117 9.52 8.06 6.17
CA PRO A 117 9.29 7.01 5.20
C PRO A 117 10.56 6.17 5.02
N LYS A 118 10.43 4.84 5.03
CA LYS A 118 11.43 3.98 4.38
C LYS A 118 11.20 4.14 2.88
N TYR A 119 12.04 4.89 2.20
CA TYR A 119 11.95 5.18 0.76
C TYR A 119 12.30 3.99 -0.13
N ASN A 120 12.01 2.77 0.30
CA ASN A 120 12.55 1.55 -0.28
C ASN A 120 12.03 1.23 -1.70
N ASP A 121 11.06 1.98 -2.22
CA ASP A 121 10.41 1.65 -3.49
C ASP A 121 10.80 2.57 -4.68
N ASP A 122 11.42 3.73 -4.45
CA ASP A 122 11.88 4.64 -5.52
C ASP A 122 13.40 4.77 -5.51
N VAL A 123 14.06 3.88 -6.27
CA VAL A 123 15.53 3.84 -6.41
C VAL A 123 16.08 5.17 -6.94
N GLU A 124 15.34 5.85 -7.83
CA GLU A 124 15.75 7.15 -8.40
C GLU A 124 15.79 8.27 -7.34
N ILE A 125 14.83 8.28 -6.40
CA ILE A 125 14.81 9.26 -5.31
C ILE A 125 15.94 8.97 -4.31
N MET A 126 16.21 7.69 -4.04
CA MET A 126 17.32 7.27 -3.18
C MET A 126 18.67 7.65 -3.78
N GLU A 127 18.85 7.49 -5.08
CA GLU A 127 20.08 7.87 -5.79
C GLU A 127 20.26 9.40 -5.81
N LEU A 128 19.20 10.15 -6.11
CA LEU A 128 19.19 11.61 -6.08
C LEU A 128 19.55 12.18 -4.69
N LEU A 129 19.05 11.55 -3.64
CA LEU A 129 19.23 12.01 -2.26
C LEU A 129 20.46 11.43 -1.56
N SER A 130 21.15 10.46 -2.18
CA SER A 130 22.28 9.74 -1.56
C SER A 130 23.46 10.62 -1.13
N ASN A 131 23.66 11.74 -1.84
CA ASN A 131 24.81 12.63 -1.65
C ASN A 131 24.45 13.99 -1.02
N VAL A 132 23.24 14.14 -0.47
CA VAL A 132 22.82 15.40 0.16
C VAL A 132 23.07 15.44 1.65
N SER A 133 23.15 16.66 2.20
CA SER A 133 23.31 16.85 3.65
C SER A 133 22.14 16.24 4.43
N GLN A 134 22.40 15.89 5.68
CA GLN A 134 21.40 15.30 6.55
C GLN A 134 20.17 16.21 6.73
N GLU A 135 20.39 17.52 6.79
CA GLU A 135 19.37 18.55 6.87
C GLU A 135 18.50 18.60 5.60
N SER A 136 19.12 18.36 4.43
CA SER A 136 18.41 18.28 3.16
C SER A 136 17.55 17.02 3.08
N LEU A 137 18.08 15.88 3.53
CA LEU A 137 17.32 14.63 3.67
C LEU A 137 16.11 14.80 4.59
N MET A 138 16.29 15.49 5.71
CA MET A 138 15.25 15.78 6.68
C MET A 138 14.10 16.56 6.05
N ILE A 139 14.39 17.66 5.36
CA ILE A 139 13.36 18.50 4.74
C ILE A 139 12.69 17.78 3.58
N ALA A 140 13.44 17.08 2.73
CA ALA A 140 12.88 16.28 1.65
C ALA A 140 11.88 15.26 2.22
N GLY A 141 12.25 14.60 3.32
CA GLY A 141 11.39 13.61 3.91
C GLY A 141 10.13 14.15 4.56
N LEU A 142 10.19 15.35 5.15
CA LEU A 142 9.02 16.04 5.67
C LEU A 142 8.10 16.51 4.53
N ILE A 143 8.67 17.04 3.44
CA ILE A 143 7.90 17.47 2.26
C ILE A 143 7.15 16.28 1.64
N LEU A 144 7.80 15.12 1.50
CA LEU A 144 7.19 13.90 0.96
C LEU A 144 6.03 13.38 1.83
N ARG A 145 5.95 13.79 3.10
CA ARG A 145 4.81 13.50 4.00
C ARG A 145 3.68 14.53 3.91
N GLY A 146 3.82 15.54 3.06
CA GLY A 146 2.91 16.68 2.99
C GLY A 146 3.18 17.76 4.05
N GLU A 147 4.23 17.62 4.85
CA GLU A 147 4.68 18.66 5.79
C GLU A 147 5.64 19.60 5.05
N SER A 148 5.11 20.61 4.37
CA SER A 148 5.88 21.52 3.50
C SER A 148 6.16 22.89 4.11
N THR A 149 5.77 23.11 5.37
CA THR A 149 5.88 24.41 6.03
C THR A 149 7.04 24.45 7.01
N ARG A 150 7.67 25.62 7.15
CA ARG A 150 8.71 25.85 8.15
C ARG A 150 8.24 25.53 9.57
N GLN A 151 7.01 25.95 9.92
CA GLN A 151 6.42 25.70 11.22
C GLN A 151 6.29 24.19 11.51
N SER A 152 5.88 23.39 10.52
CA SER A 152 5.85 21.93 10.68
C SER A 152 7.24 21.34 10.92
N TRP A 153 8.29 21.88 10.30
CA TRP A 153 9.65 21.38 10.48
C TRP A 153 10.25 21.75 11.84
N GLU A 154 9.96 22.97 12.33
CA GLU A 154 10.34 23.41 13.69
C GLU A 154 9.64 22.57 14.77
N LEU A 155 8.36 22.24 14.59
CA LEU A 155 7.62 21.32 15.46
C LEU A 155 8.21 19.90 15.50
N ARG A 156 9.02 19.53 14.50
CA ARG A 156 9.74 18.25 14.41
C ARG A 156 11.16 18.32 14.97
N GLY A 157 11.53 19.43 15.60
CA GLY A 157 12.81 19.61 16.28
C GLY A 157 13.93 20.16 15.40
N MET A 158 13.63 20.61 14.17
CA MET A 158 14.62 21.30 13.35
C MET A 158 14.82 22.73 13.85
N ASN A 159 16.07 23.13 14.04
CA ASN A 159 16.38 24.51 14.37
C ASN A 159 16.42 25.40 13.09
N PRO A 160 16.34 26.73 13.22
CA PRO A 160 16.35 27.66 12.10
C PRO A 160 17.53 27.52 11.12
N GLU A 161 18.72 27.20 11.63
CA GLU A 161 19.93 27.06 10.79
C GLU A 161 19.90 25.75 10.00
N GLN A 162 19.49 24.65 10.63
CA GLN A 162 19.28 23.36 9.95
C GLN A 162 18.23 23.47 8.85
N ILE A 163 17.14 24.21 9.09
CA ILE A 163 16.11 24.45 8.07
C ILE A 163 16.71 25.23 6.89
N LYS A 164 17.48 26.27 7.18
CA LYS A 164 18.11 27.11 6.16
C LYS A 164 19.10 26.31 5.32
N GLU A 165 19.95 25.51 5.96
CA GLU A 165 20.93 24.65 5.31
C GLU A 165 20.25 23.56 4.47
N GLY A 166 19.26 22.86 5.01
CA GLY A 166 18.53 21.83 4.28
C GLY A 166 17.76 22.36 3.07
N VAL A 167 17.13 23.55 3.19
CA VAL A 167 16.45 24.18 2.05
C VAL A 167 17.45 24.61 0.99
N ALA A 168 18.61 25.13 1.40
CA ALA A 168 19.65 25.54 0.46
C ALA A 168 20.24 24.34 -0.28
N GLY A 169 20.54 23.24 0.41
CA GLY A 169 21.05 22.01 -0.16
C GLY A 169 20.08 21.36 -1.14
N LEU A 170 18.80 21.25 -0.79
CA LEU A 170 17.76 20.74 -1.70
C LEU A 170 17.58 21.63 -2.94
N LYS A 171 17.61 22.96 -2.78
CA LYS A 171 17.54 23.87 -3.91
C LYS A 171 18.75 23.75 -4.84
N ALA A 172 19.94 23.52 -4.29
CA ALA A 172 21.15 23.32 -5.08
C ALA A 172 21.06 22.00 -5.86
N LEU A 173 20.61 20.91 -5.22
CA LEU A 173 20.41 19.61 -5.85
C LEU A 173 19.41 19.68 -7.03
N LEU A 174 18.23 20.27 -6.80
CA LEU A 174 17.18 20.37 -7.81
C LEU A 174 17.55 21.31 -8.97
N LYS A 175 18.47 22.26 -8.73
CA LYS A 175 19.03 23.12 -9.79
C LYS A 175 20.13 22.40 -10.57
N GLY A 176 21.03 21.68 -9.89
CA GLY A 176 22.11 20.91 -10.53
C GLY A 176 21.62 19.79 -11.44
N GLY A 177 20.44 19.20 -11.17
CA GLY A 177 19.81 18.21 -12.04
C GLY A 177 19.26 18.76 -13.37
N ARG A 178 19.19 20.09 -13.56
CA ARG A 178 18.76 20.71 -14.84
C ARG A 178 19.90 21.02 -15.80
N ASP A 179 21.14 21.06 -15.33
CA ASP A 179 22.31 21.44 -16.15
C ASP A 179 23.17 20.23 -16.57
N GLY A 180 22.72 19.00 -16.25
CA GLY A 180 23.44 17.74 -16.51
C GLY A 180 22.90 16.93 -17.69
N LYS A 181 22.78 17.54 -18.87
CA LYS A 181 22.78 16.83 -20.16
C LYS A 181 23.67 17.60 -21.13
N GLU A 182 24.94 17.21 -21.19
CA GLU A 182 25.78 17.11 -22.39
C GLU A 182 27.22 16.81 -21.98
N ASN A 183 27.55 15.51 -21.94
CA ASN A 183 28.71 14.90 -22.61
C ASN A 183 28.72 13.40 -22.36
#